data_AF-A0A955LGK2-F1
#
_entry.id   AF-A0A955LGK2-F1
#
_cell.length_a   1.000
_cell.length_b   1.000
_cell.length_c   1.000
_cell.angle_alpha   90.00
_cell.angle_beta   90.00
_cell.angle_gamma   90.00
#
_symmetry.space_group_name_H-M   'P 1'
#
loop_
_entity.id
_entity.type
_entity.pdbx_description
1 polymer ?
#
loop_
_entity_poly.entity_id
_entity_poly.type
_entity_poly.pdbx_seq_one_letter_code
_entity_poly.pdbx_strand_id
1 'polypeptide(L)'
;MKQLDDAIEQFIKTAHHVTLSQEVYADGWSAKEIIAHLVFWHEYYVTVLKALANDEDPPLMEGTAEKNKFAAPIAKKNSREELLNRLVKAQQKFKKYIVLVKIPLIPYNKTAMKRPPKDYVSVIAKHVAKHEKDLHKALKK
;
A
#
# COMPACT_ATOMS: atom_id res chain seq x y z
N MET A 1 13.90 2.17 -6.23
CA MET A 1 13.40 3.03 -5.14
C MET A 1 12.74 4.30 -5.62
N LYS A 2 13.40 5.15 -6.43
CA LYS A 2 12.83 6.41 -6.95
C LYS A 2 11.40 6.27 -7.50
N GLN A 3 11.14 5.26 -8.32
CA GLN A 3 9.80 5.01 -8.88
C GLN A 3 8.69 4.85 -7.82
N LEU A 4 8.98 4.16 -6.71
CA LEU A 4 8.00 3.98 -5.63
C LEU A 4 7.83 5.25 -4.81
N ASP A 5 8.92 5.98 -4.54
CA ASP A 5 8.86 7.29 -3.87
C ASP A 5 7.98 8.26 -4.69
N ASP A 6 8.24 8.38 -6.00
CA ASP A 6 7.46 9.22 -6.91
C ASP A 6 5.96 8.81 -6.90
N ALA A 7 5.66 7.50 -6.93
CA ALA A 7 4.28 7.01 -6.90
C ALA A 7 3.56 7.33 -5.58
N ILE A 8 4.25 7.21 -4.44
CA ILE A 8 3.70 7.54 -3.11
C ILE A 8 3.46 9.05 -3.00
N GLU A 9 4.40 9.89 -3.46
CA GLU A 9 4.24 11.34 -3.44
C GLU A 9 3.04 11.80 -4.28
N GLN A 10 2.88 11.26 -5.49
CA GLN A 10 1.73 11.60 -6.33
C GLN A 10 0.41 11.10 -5.73
N PHE A 11 0.40 9.90 -5.15
CA PHE A 11 -0.77 9.39 -4.45
C PHE A 11 -1.17 10.31 -3.29
N ILE A 12 -0.21 10.74 -2.45
CA ILE A 12 -0.47 11.64 -1.32
C ILE A 12 -1.04 12.97 -1.80
N LYS A 13 -0.45 13.57 -2.84
CA LYS A 13 -0.95 14.81 -3.44
C LYS A 13 -2.40 14.65 -3.90
N THR A 14 -2.71 13.63 -4.69
CA THR A 14 -4.09 13.36 -5.16
C THR A 14 -5.05 13.11 -3.97
N ALA A 15 -4.61 12.36 -2.97
CA ALA A 15 -5.41 12.03 -1.79
C ALA A 15 -5.71 13.24 -0.87
N HIS A 16 -4.88 14.28 -0.89
CA HIS A 16 -5.17 15.54 -0.19
C HIS A 16 -6.38 16.29 -0.79
N HIS A 17 -6.62 16.14 -2.09
CA HIS A 17 -7.61 16.93 -2.80
C HIS A 17 -8.94 16.19 -3.03
N VAL A 18 -8.98 14.86 -2.87
CA VAL A 18 -10.20 14.07 -3.12
C VAL A 18 -11.21 14.17 -1.99
N THR A 19 -12.49 14.35 -2.31
CA THR A 19 -13.58 14.25 -1.32
C THR A 19 -13.65 12.84 -0.76
N LEU A 20 -13.52 12.69 0.56
CA LEU A 20 -13.37 11.37 1.20
C LEU A 20 -14.56 10.43 0.98
N SER A 21 -15.78 10.98 0.90
CA SER A 21 -17.01 10.24 0.65
C SER A 21 -17.27 9.97 -0.84
N GLN A 22 -16.45 10.48 -1.75
CA GLN A 22 -16.63 10.29 -3.17
C GLN A 22 -16.47 8.81 -3.52
N GLU A 23 -17.45 8.24 -4.22
CA GLU A 23 -17.38 6.88 -4.73
C GLU A 23 -16.37 6.80 -5.89
N VAL A 24 -15.46 5.83 -5.80
CA VAL A 24 -14.36 5.58 -6.75
C VAL A 24 -14.66 4.36 -7.63
N TYR A 25 -15.20 3.30 -7.03
CA TYR A 25 -15.58 2.07 -7.74
C TYR A 25 -17.07 1.82 -7.62
N ALA A 26 -17.66 1.22 -8.66
CA ALA A 26 -19.09 0.92 -8.75
C ALA A 26 -19.62 -0.10 -7.73
N ASP A 27 -18.72 -0.76 -7.00
CA ASP A 27 -19.04 -1.63 -5.86
C ASP A 27 -19.09 -0.88 -4.52
N GLY A 28 -19.10 0.47 -4.57
CA GLY A 28 -19.37 1.34 -3.42
C GLY A 28 -18.14 1.83 -2.66
N TRP A 29 -16.91 1.56 -3.14
CA TRP A 29 -15.71 2.02 -2.44
C TRP A 29 -15.53 3.53 -2.53
N SER A 30 -15.47 4.16 -1.37
CA SER A 30 -15.17 5.58 -1.22
C SER A 30 -13.67 5.88 -1.37
N ALA A 31 -13.34 7.13 -1.69
CA ALA A 31 -11.95 7.59 -1.74
C ALA A 31 -11.21 7.36 -0.42
N LYS A 32 -11.91 7.49 0.72
CA LYS A 32 -11.34 7.19 2.05
C LYS A 32 -10.94 5.73 2.18
N GLU A 33 -11.76 4.80 1.68
CA GLU A 33 -11.47 3.37 1.71
C GLU A 33 -10.30 2.99 0.80
N ILE A 34 -10.15 3.65 -0.35
CA ILE A 34 -8.98 3.50 -1.22
C ILE A 34 -7.70 3.97 -0.54
N ILE A 35 -7.74 5.11 0.15
CA ILE A 35 -6.59 5.61 0.92
C ILE A 35 -6.25 4.62 2.05
N ALA A 36 -7.24 4.17 2.81
CA ALA A 36 -7.07 3.19 3.88
C ALA A 36 -6.52 1.85 3.35
N HIS A 37 -6.96 1.42 2.17
CA HIS A 37 -6.48 0.21 1.50
C HIS A 37 -5.00 0.28 1.18
N LEU A 38 -4.56 1.37 0.57
CA LEU A 38 -3.14 1.55 0.27
C LEU A 38 -2.30 1.62 1.54
N VAL A 39 -2.76 2.33 2.57
CA VAL A 39 -2.05 2.39 3.87
C VAL A 39 -1.87 0.99 4.44
N PHE A 40 -2.93 0.19 4.50
CA PHE A 40 -2.88 -1.19 5.00
C PHE A 40 -1.86 -2.03 4.24
N TRP A 41 -1.93 -2.03 2.90
CA TRP A 41 -1.02 -2.83 2.09
C TRP A 41 0.43 -2.42 2.26
N HIS A 42 0.68 -1.12 2.34
CA HIS A 42 2.04 -0.61 2.50
C HIS A 42 2.63 -0.99 3.86
N GLU A 43 1.84 -0.89 4.93
CA GLU A 43 2.21 -1.35 6.26
C GLU A 43 2.41 -2.87 6.33
N TYR A 44 1.59 -3.64 5.60
CA TYR A 44 1.76 -5.08 5.48
C TYR A 44 3.09 -5.43 4.78
N TYR A 45 3.44 -4.78 3.67
CA TYR A 45 4.74 -5.02 3.02
C TYR A 45 5.90 -4.70 3.95
N VAL A 46 5.80 -3.63 4.74
CA VAL A 46 6.81 -3.31 5.77
C VAL A 46 6.93 -4.44 6.80
N THR A 47 5.81 -5.01 7.26
CA THR A 47 5.80 -6.15 8.20
C THR A 47 6.51 -7.36 7.60
N VAL A 48 6.22 -7.69 6.35
CA VAL A 48 6.89 -8.79 5.62
C VAL A 48 8.39 -8.52 5.51
N LEU A 49 8.79 -7.32 5.05
CA LEU A 49 10.21 -6.98 4.90
C LEU A 49 10.95 -6.96 6.24
N LYS A 50 10.30 -6.52 7.31
CA LYS A 50 10.89 -6.52 8.66
C LYS A 50 11.19 -7.94 9.13
N ALA A 51 10.22 -8.86 9.02
CA ALA A 51 10.43 -10.27 9.39
C ALA A 51 11.60 -10.86 8.59
N LEU A 52 11.60 -10.66 7.27
CA LEU A 52 12.67 -11.15 6.40
C LEU A 52 14.04 -10.54 6.70
N ALA A 53 14.11 -9.26 7.08
CA ALA A 53 15.36 -8.60 7.47
C ALA A 53 15.91 -9.11 8.80
N ASN A 54 15.04 -9.63 9.67
CA ASN A 54 15.39 -10.24 10.95
C ASN A 54 15.62 -11.77 10.86
N ASP A 55 15.60 -12.34 9.65
CA ASP A 55 15.66 -13.78 9.43
C ASP A 55 14.49 -14.55 10.13
N GLU A 56 13.32 -13.89 10.26
CA GLU A 56 12.06 -14.43 10.81
C GLU A 56 11.07 -14.84 9.70
N ASP A 57 10.13 -15.74 10.02
CA ASP A 57 9.04 -16.10 9.13
C ASP A 57 8.05 -14.93 8.94
N PRO A 58 7.82 -14.46 7.69
CA PRO A 58 6.88 -13.36 7.46
C PRO A 58 5.43 -13.81 7.67
N PRO A 59 4.57 -12.96 8.25
CA PRO A 59 3.15 -13.27 8.46
C PRO A 59 2.38 -13.13 7.13
N LEU A 60 2.58 -14.08 6.23
CA LEU A 60 1.95 -14.08 4.91
C LEU A 60 0.47 -14.43 5.03
N MET A 61 -0.38 -13.59 4.44
CA MET A 61 -1.82 -13.81 4.36
C MET A 61 -2.20 -14.71 3.17
N GLU A 62 -3.28 -15.49 3.28
CA GLU A 62 -3.71 -16.50 2.28
C GLU A 62 -4.24 -15.89 0.96
N GLY A 63 -4.99 -14.77 0.98
CA GLY A 63 -5.62 -14.25 -0.25
C GLY A 63 -6.07 -12.80 -0.23
N THR A 64 -6.51 -12.26 -1.39
CA THR A 64 -6.91 -10.85 -1.58
C THR A 64 -8.23 -10.49 -0.88
N ALA A 65 -9.13 -11.46 -0.71
CA ALA A 65 -10.46 -11.24 -0.12
C ALA A 65 -10.43 -10.99 1.39
N GLU A 66 -9.53 -11.65 2.14
CA GLU A 66 -9.30 -11.32 3.57
C GLU A 66 -8.75 -9.89 3.74
N LYS A 67 -8.08 -9.36 2.72
CA LYS A 67 -7.31 -8.11 2.79
C LYS A 67 -8.17 -6.87 2.59
N ASN A 68 -9.24 -7.00 1.81
CA ASN A 68 -10.22 -5.93 1.61
C ASN A 68 -11.04 -5.62 2.88
N LYS A 69 -11.18 -6.59 3.80
CA LYS A 69 -11.89 -6.40 5.07
C LYS A 69 -11.21 -5.41 6.02
N PHE A 70 -9.92 -5.13 5.84
CA PHE A 70 -9.18 -4.22 6.72
C PHE A 70 -9.28 -2.75 6.31
N ALA A 71 -9.60 -2.45 5.05
CA ALA A 71 -9.70 -1.08 4.56
C ALA A 71 -10.83 -0.31 5.25
N ALA A 72 -12.03 -0.88 5.35
CA ALA A 72 -13.19 -0.21 5.95
C ALA A 72 -13.01 0.13 7.45
N PRO A 73 -12.56 -0.79 8.34
CA PRO A 73 -12.27 -0.45 9.74
C PRO A 73 -11.17 0.61 9.88
N ILE A 74 -10.13 0.55 9.05
CA ILE A 74 -9.06 1.56 9.05
C ILE A 74 -9.61 2.91 8.61
N ALA A 75 -10.39 2.96 7.53
CA ALA A 75 -11.03 4.17 7.03
C ALA A 75 -11.94 4.80 8.08
N LYS A 76 -12.71 3.99 8.82
CA LYS A 76 -13.60 4.51 9.87
C LYS A 76 -12.85 5.15 11.04
N LYS A 77 -11.73 4.56 11.46
CA LYS A 77 -11.00 4.95 12.67
C LYS A 77 -10.00 6.10 12.49
N ASN A 78 -9.65 6.45 11.25
CA ASN A 78 -8.57 7.42 10.98
C ASN A 78 -9.09 8.59 10.14
N SER A 79 -8.58 9.78 10.42
CA SER A 79 -8.65 10.96 9.55
C SER A 79 -7.79 10.80 8.30
N ARG A 80 -7.96 11.69 7.31
CA ARG A 80 -7.12 11.71 6.11
C ARG A 80 -5.65 11.89 6.48
N GLU A 81 -5.38 12.84 7.35
CA GLU A 81 -4.05 13.26 7.80
C GLU A 81 -3.35 12.11 8.52
N GLU A 82 -4.07 11.37 9.37
CA GLU A 82 -3.54 10.17 10.03
C GLU A 82 -3.19 9.07 9.01
N LEU A 83 -4.05 8.83 8.02
CA LEU A 83 -3.79 7.84 6.97
C LEU A 83 -2.56 8.21 6.13
N LEU A 84 -2.45 9.47 5.69
CA LEU A 84 -1.32 9.92 4.88
C LEU A 84 -0.01 9.93 5.69
N ASN A 85 -0.05 10.33 6.96
CA ASN A 85 1.11 10.23 7.85
C ASN A 85 1.56 8.79 8.07
N ARG A 86 0.61 7.85 8.20
CA ARG A 86 0.92 6.41 8.27
C ARG A 86 1.57 5.91 6.99
N LEU A 87 1.07 6.33 5.82
CA LEU A 87 1.67 5.96 4.53
C LEU A 87 3.12 6.45 4.40
N VAL A 88 3.40 7.70 4.79
CA VAL A 88 4.76 8.27 4.79
C VAL A 88 5.68 7.48 5.73
N LYS A 89 5.24 7.22 6.96
CA LYS A 89 6.01 6.42 7.94
C LYS A 89 6.26 4.99 7.42
N ALA A 90 5.27 4.39 6.78
CA ALA A 90 5.40 3.07 6.16
C ALA A 90 6.42 3.11 5.02
N GLN A 91 6.40 4.12 4.15
CA GLN A 91 7.38 4.26 3.07
C GLN A 91 8.82 4.43 3.58
N GLN A 92 9.02 5.20 4.65
CA GLN A 92 10.34 5.33 5.29
C GLN A 92 10.84 3.98 5.84
N LYS A 93 9.97 3.23 6.53
CA LYS A 93 10.29 1.89 7.03
C LYS A 93 10.54 0.91 5.89
N PHE A 94 9.77 0.98 4.82
CA PHE A 94 9.93 0.15 3.62
C PHE A 94 11.34 0.31 3.05
N LYS A 95 11.79 1.57 2.86
CA LYS A 95 13.14 1.90 2.38
C LYS A 95 14.22 1.32 3.29
N LYS A 96 14.02 1.39 4.60
CA LYS A 96 14.95 0.81 5.58
C LYS A 96 15.02 -0.71 5.46
N TYR A 97 13.90 -1.41 5.42
CA TYR A 97 13.93 -2.88 5.47
C TYR A 97 14.26 -3.53 4.13
N ILE A 98 13.85 -2.94 2.99
CA ILE A 98 14.10 -3.55 1.67
C ILE A 98 15.60 -3.72 1.36
N VAL A 99 16.46 -2.85 1.92
CA VAL A 99 17.93 -2.97 1.78
C VAL A 99 18.56 -3.94 2.76
N LEU A 100 17.84 -4.32 3.82
CA LEU A 100 18.30 -5.26 4.84
C LEU A 100 17.88 -6.71 4.53
N VAL A 101 16.91 -6.90 3.63
CA VAL A 101 16.49 -8.24 3.21
C VAL A 101 17.62 -8.93 2.44
N LYS A 102 18.09 -10.06 2.97
CA LYS A 102 19.18 -10.86 2.39
C LYS A 102 18.71 -11.89 1.38
N ILE A 103 17.41 -12.22 1.37
CA ILE A 103 16.88 -13.27 0.50
C ILE A 103 16.69 -12.77 -0.94
N PRO A 104 16.97 -13.60 -1.94
CA PRO A 104 16.89 -13.19 -3.35
C PRO A 104 15.46 -13.05 -3.86
N LEU A 105 14.48 -13.68 -3.19
CA LEU A 105 13.09 -13.73 -3.63
C LEU A 105 12.12 -13.44 -2.48
N ILE A 106 11.49 -12.26 -2.53
CA ILE A 106 10.56 -11.78 -1.50
C ILE A 106 9.14 -12.31 -1.80
N PRO A 107 8.50 -12.99 -0.85
CA PRO A 107 7.09 -13.37 -0.96
C PRO A 107 6.16 -12.17 -0.83
N TYR A 108 5.07 -12.17 -1.59
CA TYR A 108 4.01 -11.16 -1.49
C TYR A 108 2.85 -11.63 -0.61
N ASN A 109 2.48 -12.90 -0.77
CA ASN A 109 1.48 -13.61 0.03
C ASN A 109 1.82 -15.11 -0.03
N LYS A 110 1.03 -15.99 0.60
CA LYS A 110 1.35 -17.43 0.65
C LYS A 110 1.38 -18.14 -0.71
N THR A 111 0.57 -17.68 -1.66
CA THR A 111 0.32 -18.37 -2.94
C THR A 111 0.96 -17.66 -4.14
N ALA A 112 1.34 -16.39 -3.98
CA ALA A 112 1.89 -15.58 -5.04
C ALA A 112 3.36 -15.90 -5.31
N MET A 113 3.73 -15.76 -6.57
CA MET A 113 5.11 -15.89 -7.01
C MET A 113 6.02 -14.92 -6.25
N LYS A 114 7.09 -15.45 -5.66
CA LYS A 114 8.15 -14.68 -5.00
C LYS A 114 8.91 -13.88 -6.06
N ARG A 115 9.43 -12.71 -5.69
CA ARG A 115 10.05 -11.77 -6.65
C ARG A 115 11.37 -11.22 -6.16
N PRO A 116 12.33 -10.95 -7.06
CA PRO A 116 13.51 -10.16 -6.72
C PRO A 116 13.13 -8.80 -6.11
N PRO A 117 13.97 -8.21 -5.24
CA PRO A 117 13.67 -6.92 -4.60
C PRO A 117 13.29 -5.81 -5.60
N LYS A 118 13.95 -5.74 -6.75
CA LYS A 118 13.65 -4.76 -7.82
C LYS A 118 12.23 -4.92 -8.35
N ASP A 119 11.81 -6.16 -8.62
CA ASP A 119 10.49 -6.46 -9.16
C ASP A 119 9.41 -6.30 -8.09
N TYR A 120 9.73 -6.63 -6.84
CA TYR A 120 8.86 -6.40 -5.68
C TYR A 120 8.51 -4.91 -5.55
N VAL A 121 9.52 -4.04 -5.60
CA VAL A 121 9.34 -2.57 -5.59
C VAL A 121 8.52 -2.11 -6.80
N SER A 122 8.79 -2.63 -8.00
CA SER A 122 8.06 -2.27 -9.22
C SER A 122 6.58 -2.63 -9.15
N VAL A 123 6.25 -3.81 -8.61
CA VAL A 123 4.86 -4.24 -8.43
C VAL A 123 4.12 -3.34 -7.45
N ILE A 124 4.74 -2.98 -6.33
CA ILE A 124 4.14 -2.08 -5.35
C ILE A 124 3.95 -0.68 -5.94
N ALA A 125 4.93 -0.15 -6.68
CA ALA A 125 4.81 1.15 -7.34
C ALA A 125 3.64 1.17 -8.35
N LYS A 126 3.47 0.09 -9.14
CA LYS A 126 2.34 -0.06 -10.05
C LYS A 126 1.00 -0.13 -9.32
N HIS A 127 0.96 -0.80 -8.17
CA HIS A 127 -0.23 -0.86 -7.32
C HIS A 127 -0.63 0.52 -6.80
N VAL A 128 0.32 1.29 -6.26
CA VAL A 128 0.09 2.67 -5.81
C VAL A 128 -0.37 3.57 -6.96
N ALA A 129 0.33 3.52 -8.10
CA ALA A 129 -0.01 4.32 -9.27
C ALA A 129 -1.38 3.98 -9.87
N LYS A 130 -1.84 2.73 -9.75
CA LYS A 130 -3.20 2.34 -10.15
C LYS A 130 -4.23 3.08 -9.30
N HIS A 131 -4.10 3.02 -7.97
CA HIS A 131 -5.04 3.67 -7.06
C HIS A 131 -4.95 5.20 -7.09
N GLU A 132 -3.78 5.77 -7.37
CA GLU A 132 -3.64 7.20 -7.66
C GLU A 132 -4.52 7.61 -8.86
N LYS A 133 -4.43 6.87 -9.98
CA LYS A 133 -5.26 7.12 -11.16
C LYS A 133 -6.75 6.96 -10.87
N ASP A 134 -7.12 6.00 -10.04
CA ASP A 134 -8.51 5.76 -9.66
C ASP A 134 -9.06 6.94 -8.82
N LEU A 135 -8.28 7.45 -7.85
CA LEU A 135 -8.63 8.67 -7.12
C LEU A 135 -8.68 9.90 -8.04
N HIS A 136 -7.73 10.02 -8.97
CA HIS A 136 -7.69 11.14 -9.91
C HIS A 136 -8.90 11.15 -10.85
N LYS A 137 -9.41 9.99 -11.27
CA LYS A 137 -10.67 9.90 -12.03
C LYS A 137 -11.87 10.36 -11.21
N ALA A 138 -11.88 10.06 -9.91
CA ALA A 138 -12.95 10.49 -9.01
C ALA A 138 -12.98 12.01 -8.80
N LEU A 139 -11.85 12.72 -8.96
CA LEU A 139 -11.79 14.19 -8.93
C LEU A 139 -12.44 14.89 -10.13
N LYS A 140 -12.61 14.17 -11.25
CA LYS A 140 -13.14 14.73 -12.51
C LYS A 140 -14.65 14.52 -12.68
N LYS A 141 -15.27 13.86 -11.73
CA LYS A 141 -16.73 13.66 -11.66
C LYS A 141 -17.34 14.78 -10.84
#